data_AF-A0A7Z2VVK7-F1
#
_entry.id   AF-A0A7Z2VVK7-F1
#
_cell.length_a   1.000
_cell.length_b   1.000
_cell.length_c   1.000
_cell.angle_alpha   90.00
_cell.angle_beta   90.00
_cell.angle_gamma   90.00
#
_symmetry.space_group_name_H-M   'P 1'
#
loop_
_entity.id
_entity.type
_entity.pdbx_description
1 polymer ?
#
loop_
_entity_poly.entity_id
_entity_poly.type
_entity_poly.pdbx_seq_one_letter_code
_entity_poly.pdbx_strand_id
1 'polypeptide(L)'
;MNSALCTLRFLPSLIRCHPFADDSLNHCLKFGVHYTDRVDSLVDLFRATHLFSQENQELTQYVASKCELSSELVSRMLAFEDYASGLKKAEEVLKLAAQEHSKATTDIANARQAIANERKELERLEGLAASDTSPEALDIRFAGLEDAITTAGFDISGVASRDTRGLRAMLDAVAAEAVARRAILSRAIEQVGTLDTLRGQLEPMRAKLIERQAQLQQAEAHEREESERLAALSSQLAKLKTQEQGLRLRRDWFTWAVSVKPEYDQLTSQLQSLAAELTALFSHLNQHRMPLEKAQAAQREAAASVQRADAASKAASEKRVRFQEVKDAAVAWEQAAPTLVELQTAELQIQASIDELRRQVSEFQLAEHAQELLVAKSERELAEARSSDSRLKELISELRNHVDGPHCQLCGHDHGKTEDLVAAIDRRMQHGDRVIQLTEAAATQRATLQTLVGQRLALAERMKQEQLRLTQTQVQRSQLERQRAGLEASLSLVGISLTATHCSKCRASLSRFMKMN
;
A
#
# COMPACT_ATOMS: atom_id res chain seq x y z
N MET A 1 42.66 -19.72 -53.45
CA MET A 1 41.95 -21.00 -53.59
C MET A 1 40.85 -21.04 -52.53
N ASN A 2 39.60 -21.02 -52.99
CA ASN A 2 38.30 -21.28 -52.33
C ASN A 2 38.03 -20.60 -50.97
N SER A 3 37.37 -19.43 -50.93
CA SER A 3 35.89 -19.16 -50.97
C SER A 3 35.31 -19.04 -49.55
N ALA A 4 35.04 -17.81 -49.06
CA ALA A 4 33.70 -17.17 -49.01
C ALA A 4 32.83 -17.75 -47.85
N LEU A 5 32.09 -17.04 -46.99
CA LEU A 5 31.49 -15.71 -46.92
C LEU A 5 30.93 -15.52 -45.47
N CYS A 6 30.84 -14.25 -45.02
CA CYS A 6 29.78 -13.56 -44.23
C CYS A 6 28.66 -14.39 -43.52
N THR A 7 28.07 -14.06 -42.36
CA THR A 7 27.94 -12.80 -41.57
C THR A 7 27.23 -13.09 -40.22
N LEU A 8 27.56 -12.27 -39.21
CA LEU A 8 26.83 -11.73 -38.02
C LEU A 8 25.33 -12.08 -37.83
N ARG A 9 24.87 -12.49 -36.62
CA ARG A 9 24.41 -11.67 -35.44
C ARG A 9 23.31 -10.64 -35.82
N PHE A 10 22.17 -10.42 -35.15
CA PHE A 10 21.67 -10.67 -33.77
C PHE A 10 20.16 -10.30 -33.70
N LEU A 11 19.37 -10.95 -32.81
CA LEU A 11 18.15 -10.49 -32.07
C LEU A 11 16.83 -10.14 -32.83
N PRO A 12 15.63 -10.40 -32.25
CA PRO A 12 15.14 -9.64 -31.09
C PRO A 12 14.30 -10.38 -30.01
N SER A 13 14.66 -10.09 -28.75
CA SER A 13 13.85 -9.60 -27.61
C SER A 13 12.54 -10.28 -27.14
N LEU A 14 12.50 -10.43 -25.79
CA LEU A 14 11.36 -10.34 -24.86
C LEU A 14 10.39 -11.54 -24.89
N ILE A 15 10.25 -12.31 -23.81
CA ILE A 15 9.44 -11.94 -22.63
C ILE A 15 10.03 -12.54 -21.34
N ARG A 16 9.88 -11.75 -20.27
CA ARG A 16 10.33 -11.95 -18.89
C ARG A 16 9.78 -13.20 -18.20
N CYS A 17 10.66 -13.76 -17.39
CA CYS A 17 10.44 -14.77 -16.35
C CYS A 17 9.62 -14.24 -15.16
N HIS A 18 8.84 -15.13 -14.55
CA HIS A 18 8.56 -15.21 -13.11
C HIS A 18 9.03 -16.60 -12.62
N PRO A 19 9.26 -16.83 -11.32
CA PRO A 19 10.48 -17.50 -10.85
C PRO A 19 10.26 -18.95 -10.39
N PHE A 20 11.38 -19.66 -10.35
CA PHE A 20 11.59 -20.96 -9.71
C PHE A 20 11.52 -20.87 -8.17
N ALA A 21 10.84 -21.86 -7.56
CA ALA A 21 11.02 -22.50 -6.24
C ALA A 21 9.76 -23.36 -6.02
N ASP A 22 9.70 -24.61 -5.58
CA ASP A 22 10.64 -25.55 -4.97
C ASP A 22 10.09 -26.99 -5.19
N ASP A 23 11.00 -27.96 -5.20
CA ASP A 23 10.92 -29.31 -4.62
C ASP A 23 9.78 -30.29 -4.99
N SER A 24 10.08 -31.03 -6.07
CA SER A 24 10.21 -32.50 -6.12
C SER A 24 9.23 -33.42 -5.36
N LEU A 25 8.57 -34.27 -6.16
CA LEU A 25 8.54 -35.73 -6.01
C LEU A 25 8.08 -36.29 -4.64
N ASN A 26 6.79 -36.61 -4.51
CA ASN A 26 6.34 -38.01 -4.55
C ASN A 26 4.84 -38.17 -4.30
N HIS A 27 4.30 -39.12 -5.04
CA HIS A 27 3.09 -39.92 -4.81
C HIS A 27 1.70 -39.39 -5.19
N CYS A 28 1.20 -40.04 -6.26
CA CYS A 28 -0.17 -40.49 -6.47
C CYS A 28 -1.16 -39.50 -7.09
N LEU A 29 -0.85 -39.10 -8.32
CA LEU A 29 -1.86 -38.89 -9.36
C LEU A 29 -2.58 -40.24 -9.66
N LYS A 30 -3.79 -40.42 -9.12
CA LYS A 30 -4.82 -41.26 -9.75
C LYS A 30 -5.59 -40.40 -10.73
N PHE A 31 -6.02 -41.00 -11.85
CA PHE A 31 -6.62 -40.42 -13.06
C PHE A 31 -5.65 -40.02 -14.18
N GLY A 32 -4.73 -40.94 -14.52
CA GLY A 32 -4.24 -41.09 -15.90
C GLY A 32 -4.85 -42.36 -16.48
N VAL A 33 -5.99 -42.27 -17.16
CA VAL A 33 -6.52 -43.39 -17.97
C VAL A 33 -5.68 -43.42 -19.25
N HIS A 34 -4.89 -44.48 -19.41
CA HIS A 34 -4.06 -44.72 -20.58
C HIS A 34 -4.92 -44.84 -21.84
N TYR A 35 -4.52 -44.18 -22.93
CA TYR A 35 -5.21 -44.27 -24.24
C TYR A 35 -5.19 -45.70 -24.81
N THR A 36 -4.23 -46.53 -24.42
CA THR A 36 -4.13 -47.95 -24.81
C THR A 36 -5.20 -48.82 -24.13
N ASP A 37 -5.49 -48.59 -22.85
CA ASP A 37 -6.52 -49.34 -22.11
C ASP A 37 -7.93 -49.13 -22.66
N ARG A 38 -8.17 -47.97 -23.31
CA ARG A 38 -9.44 -47.69 -24.00
C ARG A 38 -9.60 -48.44 -25.30
N VAL A 39 -8.52 -48.62 -26.06
CA VAL A 39 -8.56 -49.36 -27.33
C VAL A 39 -8.68 -50.84 -27.06
N ASP A 40 -7.95 -51.38 -26.09
CA ASP A 40 -8.07 -52.79 -25.70
C ASP A 40 -9.42 -53.08 -25.03
N SER A 41 -9.95 -52.18 -24.20
CA SER A 41 -11.34 -52.30 -23.69
C SER A 41 -12.39 -52.20 -24.80
N LEU A 42 -12.15 -51.42 -25.86
CA LEU A 42 -13.04 -51.36 -27.02
C LEU A 42 -12.96 -52.65 -27.83
N VAL A 43 -11.77 -53.23 -28.03
CA VAL A 43 -11.57 -54.50 -28.73
C VAL A 43 -12.17 -55.66 -27.94
N ASP A 44 -12.02 -55.70 -26.62
CA ASP A 44 -12.59 -56.73 -25.75
C ASP A 44 -14.11 -56.64 -25.65
N LEU A 45 -14.67 -55.43 -25.52
CA LEU A 45 -16.12 -55.21 -25.56
C LEU A 45 -16.69 -55.59 -26.93
N PHE A 46 -15.92 -55.36 -28.01
CA PHE A 46 -16.34 -55.68 -29.37
C PHE A 46 -16.28 -57.18 -29.68
N ARG A 47 -15.24 -57.89 -29.19
CA ARG A 47 -15.17 -59.36 -29.22
C ARG A 47 -16.32 -59.99 -28.46
N ALA A 48 -16.69 -59.42 -27.31
CA ALA A 48 -17.87 -59.84 -26.57
C ALA A 48 -19.17 -59.65 -27.37
N THR A 49 -19.29 -58.62 -28.20
CA THR A 49 -20.49 -58.41 -29.05
C THR A 49 -20.53 -59.21 -30.35
N HIS A 50 -19.40 -59.71 -30.86
CA HIS A 50 -19.35 -60.47 -32.13
C HIS A 50 -19.30 -61.99 -31.95
N LEU A 51 -18.82 -62.49 -30.80
CA LEU A 51 -18.88 -63.91 -30.44
C LEU A 51 -20.17 -64.31 -29.69
N PHE A 52 -20.98 -63.35 -29.22
CA PHE A 52 -22.28 -63.61 -28.60
C PHE A 52 -23.44 -63.12 -29.47
N SER A 53 -24.19 -64.10 -29.98
CA SER A 53 -25.47 -63.94 -30.64
C SER A 53 -26.50 -63.19 -29.79
N GLN A 54 -27.16 -62.20 -30.41
CA GLN A 54 -28.53 -61.70 -30.17
C GLN A 54 -28.96 -61.15 -28.79
N GLU A 55 -28.26 -61.38 -27.67
CA GLU A 55 -28.80 -61.02 -26.35
C GLU A 55 -28.30 -59.68 -25.76
N ASN A 56 -27.30 -59.03 -26.36
CA ASN A 56 -26.71 -57.78 -25.83
C ASN A 56 -26.71 -56.61 -26.83
N GLN A 57 -27.85 -56.31 -27.46
CA GLN A 57 -28.02 -55.12 -28.33
C GLN A 57 -27.91 -53.77 -27.58
N GLU A 58 -28.01 -53.77 -26.25
CA GLU A 58 -27.92 -52.53 -25.46
C GLU A 58 -26.50 -51.96 -25.40
N LEU A 59 -25.46 -52.81 -25.51
CA LEU A 59 -24.06 -52.38 -25.49
C LEU A 59 -23.66 -51.60 -26.76
N THR A 60 -24.29 -51.89 -27.91
CA THR A 60 -24.02 -51.18 -29.17
C THR A 60 -24.69 -49.81 -29.26
N GLN A 61 -25.79 -49.56 -28.53
CA GLN A 61 -26.41 -48.22 -28.47
C GLN A 61 -25.46 -47.18 -27.86
N TYR A 62 -24.67 -47.55 -26.86
CA TYR A 62 -23.76 -46.62 -26.20
C TYR A 62 -22.59 -46.23 -27.13
N VAL A 63 -22.09 -47.18 -27.94
CA VAL A 63 -21.03 -46.93 -28.93
C VAL A 63 -21.55 -46.08 -30.09
N ALA A 64 -22.77 -46.33 -30.58
CA ALA A 64 -23.39 -45.48 -31.62
C ALA A 64 -23.56 -44.01 -31.16
N SER A 65 -23.74 -43.78 -29.86
CA SER A 65 -23.91 -42.44 -29.29
C SER A 65 -22.59 -41.73 -28.92
N LYS A 66 -21.46 -42.45 -28.80
CA LYS A 66 -20.20 -41.89 -28.28
C LYS A 66 -18.95 -42.16 -29.11
N CYS A 67 -19.01 -43.00 -30.14
CA CYS A 67 -17.87 -43.27 -31.00
C CYS A 67 -17.80 -42.24 -32.13
N GLU A 68 -16.70 -41.49 -32.21
CA GLU A 68 -16.45 -40.52 -33.28
C GLU A 68 -15.98 -41.18 -34.59
N LEU A 69 -15.74 -42.50 -34.58
CA LEU A 69 -15.33 -43.25 -35.76
C LEU A 69 -16.56 -43.62 -36.62
N SER A 70 -16.45 -43.39 -37.92
CA SER A 70 -17.55 -43.72 -38.83
C SER A 70 -17.81 -45.23 -38.86
N SER A 71 -19.08 -45.61 -38.83
CA SER A 71 -19.51 -47.02 -38.93
C SER A 71 -18.93 -47.71 -40.17
N GLU A 72 -18.70 -46.97 -41.25
CA GLU A 72 -18.10 -47.46 -42.48
C GLU A 72 -16.63 -47.87 -42.29
N LEU A 73 -15.85 -47.10 -41.53
CA LEU A 73 -14.44 -47.41 -41.27
C LEU A 73 -14.31 -48.68 -40.41
N VAL A 74 -15.14 -48.81 -39.38
CA VAL A 74 -15.16 -49.99 -38.50
C VAL A 74 -15.53 -51.25 -39.29
N SER A 75 -16.55 -51.15 -40.16
CA SER A 75 -16.95 -52.26 -41.04
C SER A 75 -15.83 -52.70 -41.99
N ARG A 76 -15.09 -51.74 -42.58
CA ARG A 76 -13.94 -52.05 -43.44
C ARG A 76 -12.80 -52.73 -42.67
N MET A 77 -12.48 -52.27 -41.45
CA MET A 77 -11.44 -52.89 -40.63
C MET A 77 -11.77 -54.35 -40.29
N LEU A 78 -13.04 -54.66 -39.99
CA LEU A 78 -13.51 -56.02 -39.73
C LEU A 78 -13.40 -56.92 -40.95
N ALA A 79 -13.79 -56.44 -42.13
CA ALA A 79 -13.68 -57.19 -43.37
C ALA A 79 -12.22 -57.58 -43.69
N PHE A 80 -11.25 -56.74 -43.33
CA PHE A 80 -9.82 -57.05 -43.50
C PHE A 80 -9.31 -58.11 -42.51
N GLU A 81 -9.75 -58.07 -41.24
CA GLU A 81 -9.38 -59.07 -40.24
C GLU A 81 -9.94 -60.47 -40.60
N ASP A 82 -11.20 -60.53 -41.03
CA ASP A 82 -11.84 -61.76 -41.49
C ASP A 82 -11.13 -62.35 -42.73
N TYR A 83 -10.74 -61.49 -43.68
CA TYR A 83 -9.99 -61.91 -44.86
C TYR A 83 -8.62 -62.51 -44.50
N ALA A 84 -7.86 -61.85 -43.60
CA ALA A 84 -6.55 -62.34 -43.16
C ALA A 84 -6.65 -63.67 -42.40
N SER A 85 -7.67 -63.82 -41.56
CA SER A 85 -7.97 -65.06 -40.83
C SER A 85 -8.36 -66.21 -41.77
N GLY A 86 -9.16 -65.91 -42.80
CA GLY A 86 -9.53 -66.86 -43.85
C GLY A 86 -8.32 -67.34 -44.67
N LEU A 87 -7.42 -66.42 -45.03
CA LEU A 87 -6.20 -66.74 -45.79
C LEU A 87 -5.32 -67.74 -45.02
N LYS A 88 -5.09 -67.51 -43.72
CA LYS A 88 -4.26 -68.37 -42.88
C LYS A 88 -4.81 -69.80 -42.77
N LYS A 89 -6.13 -69.95 -42.63
CA LYS A 89 -6.78 -71.28 -42.59
C LYS A 89 -6.65 -72.02 -43.92
N ALA A 90 -6.74 -71.32 -45.04
CA ALA A 90 -6.57 -71.93 -46.36
C ALA A 90 -5.13 -72.44 -46.56
N GLU A 91 -4.11 -71.70 -46.09
CA GLU A 91 -2.71 -72.13 -46.11
C GLU A 91 -2.48 -73.41 -45.29
N GLU A 92 -3.08 -73.51 -44.10
CA GLU A 92 -2.99 -74.70 -43.25
C GLU A 92 -3.60 -75.95 -43.92
N VAL A 93 -4.75 -75.80 -44.57
CA VAL A 93 -5.40 -76.90 -45.32
C VAL A 93 -4.55 -77.33 -46.51
N LEU A 94 -3.98 -76.38 -47.27
CA LEU A 94 -3.09 -76.68 -48.40
C LEU A 94 -1.84 -77.44 -47.95
N LYS A 95 -1.26 -77.08 -46.81
CA LYS A 95 -0.11 -77.78 -46.23
C LYS A 95 -0.44 -79.23 -45.88
N LEU A 96 -1.61 -79.48 -45.30
CA LEU A 96 -2.06 -80.83 -44.95
C LEU A 96 -2.30 -81.69 -46.20
N ALA A 97 -2.95 -81.13 -47.22
CA ALA A 97 -3.20 -81.82 -48.49
C ALA A 97 -1.90 -82.19 -49.23
N ALA A 98 -0.88 -81.32 -49.19
CA ALA A 98 0.43 -81.59 -49.79
C ALA A 98 1.16 -82.76 -49.10
N GLN A 99 1.04 -82.87 -47.77
CA GLN A 99 1.62 -83.99 -47.00
C GLN A 99 0.98 -85.33 -47.37
N GLU A 100 -0.36 -85.39 -47.45
CA GLU A 100 -1.07 -86.62 -47.84
C GLU A 100 -0.77 -87.03 -49.29
N HIS A 101 -0.67 -86.08 -50.21
CA HIS A 101 -0.29 -86.37 -51.60
C HIS A 101 1.13 -86.96 -51.70
N SER A 102 2.08 -86.41 -50.93
CA SER A 102 3.45 -86.94 -50.86
C SER A 102 3.46 -88.40 -50.41
N LYS A 103 2.71 -88.72 -49.35
CA LYS A 103 2.61 -90.08 -48.80
C LYS A 103 2.04 -91.06 -49.83
N ALA A 104 0.92 -90.73 -50.45
CA ALA A 104 0.28 -91.58 -51.46
C ALA A 104 1.19 -91.81 -52.69
N THR A 105 2.00 -90.83 -53.08
CA THR A 105 2.94 -90.98 -54.20
C THR A 105 4.03 -92.01 -53.89
N THR A 106 4.54 -92.03 -52.65
CA THR A 106 5.52 -93.03 -52.19
C THR A 106 4.95 -94.44 -52.21
N ASP A 107 3.70 -94.61 -51.77
CA ASP A 107 3.04 -95.93 -51.76
C ASP A 107 2.83 -96.49 -53.18
N ILE A 108 2.48 -95.64 -54.14
CA ILE A 108 2.32 -96.03 -55.56
C ILE A 108 3.65 -96.51 -56.16
N ALA A 109 4.76 -95.85 -55.84
CA ALA A 109 6.08 -96.23 -56.36
C ALA A 109 6.47 -97.64 -55.87
N ASN A 110 6.22 -97.95 -54.60
CA ASN A 110 6.50 -99.25 -54.01
C ASN A 110 5.70 -100.38 -54.67
N ALA A 111 4.41 -100.16 -54.95
CA ALA A 111 3.56 -101.16 -55.60
C ALA A 111 3.99 -101.47 -57.04
N ARG A 112 4.43 -100.45 -57.81
CA ARG A 112 4.92 -100.65 -59.18
C ARG A 112 6.17 -101.52 -59.24
N GLN A 113 7.05 -101.38 -58.25
CA GLN A 113 8.25 -102.20 -58.17
C GLN A 113 7.93 -103.68 -57.95
N ALA A 114 6.91 -103.99 -57.16
CA ALA A 114 6.45 -105.37 -56.93
C ALA A 114 5.91 -106.02 -58.21
N ILE A 115 5.07 -105.30 -58.97
CA ILE A 115 4.46 -105.80 -60.23
C ILE A 115 5.53 -106.11 -61.29
N ALA A 116 6.58 -105.29 -61.38
CA ALA A 116 7.66 -105.50 -62.34
C ALA A 116 8.43 -106.80 -62.07
N ASN A 117 8.56 -107.19 -60.80
CA ASN A 117 9.22 -108.44 -60.41
C ASN A 117 8.37 -109.66 -60.81
N GLU A 118 7.06 -109.62 -60.62
CA GLU A 118 6.15 -110.73 -60.98
C GLU A 118 6.08 -110.98 -62.50
N ARG A 119 6.13 -109.92 -63.33
CA ARG A 119 6.08 -110.07 -64.79
C ARG A 119 7.29 -110.81 -65.38
N LYS A 120 8.48 -110.66 -64.80
CA LYS A 120 9.68 -111.37 -65.25
C LYS A 120 9.56 -112.89 -65.09
N GLU A 121 8.80 -113.33 -64.09
CA GLU A 121 8.61 -114.75 -63.82
C GLU A 121 7.63 -115.39 -64.82
N LEU A 122 6.62 -114.65 -65.25
CA LEU A 122 5.68 -115.08 -66.28
C LEU A 122 6.35 -115.30 -67.64
N GLU A 123 7.24 -114.39 -68.04
CA GLU A 123 7.97 -114.45 -69.32
C GLU A 123 8.88 -115.69 -69.41
N ARG A 124 9.40 -116.14 -68.26
CA ARG A 124 10.19 -117.37 -68.14
C ARG A 124 9.36 -118.63 -68.44
N LEU A 125 8.07 -118.62 -68.07
CA LEU A 125 7.18 -119.78 -68.19
C LEU A 125 6.65 -119.95 -69.62
N GLU A 126 6.44 -118.84 -70.35
CA GLU A 126 5.95 -118.88 -71.72
C GLU A 126 6.98 -119.48 -72.72
N GLY A 127 8.28 -119.35 -72.43
CA GLY A 127 9.34 -119.91 -73.28
C GLY A 127 9.39 -121.43 -73.37
N LEU A 128 8.73 -122.14 -72.44
CA LEU A 128 8.80 -123.61 -72.34
C LEU A 128 7.69 -124.33 -73.13
N ALA A 129 6.70 -123.62 -73.65
CA ALA A 129 5.49 -124.20 -74.24
C ALA A 129 5.58 -124.55 -75.74
N ALA A 130 6.73 -124.42 -76.41
CA ALA A 130 6.82 -124.31 -77.87
C ALA A 130 7.20 -125.58 -78.68
N SER A 131 7.14 -126.80 -78.15
CA SER A 131 7.51 -127.99 -78.95
C SER A 131 6.61 -129.23 -78.74
N ASP A 132 5.84 -129.53 -79.78
CA ASP A 132 5.02 -130.72 -80.10
C ASP A 132 5.89 -131.97 -80.42
N THR A 133 5.50 -133.27 -80.44
CA THR A 133 4.23 -134.02 -80.64
C THR A 133 4.43 -135.57 -80.46
N SER A 134 3.32 -136.36 -80.42
CA SER A 134 3.09 -137.76 -80.94
C SER A 134 2.48 -138.81 -79.93
N PRO A 135 1.94 -139.99 -80.35
CA PRO A 135 0.99 -140.80 -79.55
C PRO A 135 1.53 -141.94 -78.67
N GLU A 136 2.74 -142.48 -78.84
CA GLU A 136 3.46 -143.15 -77.72
C GLU A 136 3.92 -142.11 -76.69
N ALA A 137 4.03 -140.87 -77.15
CA ALA A 137 4.01 -139.72 -76.30
C ALA A 137 2.65 -139.51 -75.62
N LEU A 138 1.55 -140.25 -75.83
CA LEU A 138 0.33 -140.12 -75.00
C LEU A 138 0.38 -140.91 -73.69
N ASP A 139 0.89 -142.13 -73.67
CA ASP A 139 1.10 -142.87 -72.41
C ASP A 139 2.28 -142.28 -71.62
N ILE A 140 3.35 -141.88 -72.31
CA ILE A 140 4.41 -141.03 -71.73
C ILE A 140 3.84 -139.65 -71.36
N ARG A 141 2.84 -139.10 -72.07
CA ARG A 141 2.15 -137.87 -71.64
C ARG A 141 1.16 -138.11 -70.52
N PHE A 142 0.63 -139.30 -70.26
CA PHE A 142 -0.21 -139.52 -69.08
C PHE A 142 0.66 -139.60 -67.84
N ALA A 143 1.76 -140.38 -67.89
CA ALA A 143 2.78 -140.35 -66.85
C ALA A 143 3.45 -138.97 -66.73
N GLY A 144 3.68 -138.32 -67.87
CA GLY A 144 4.20 -136.95 -67.96
C GLY A 144 3.17 -135.89 -67.59
N LEU A 145 1.86 -136.15 -67.69
CA LEU A 145 0.81 -135.28 -67.18
C LEU A 145 0.81 -135.37 -65.68
N GLU A 146 0.89 -136.58 -65.12
CA GLU A 146 0.98 -136.77 -63.67
C GLU A 146 2.22 -136.06 -63.13
N ASP A 147 3.38 -136.25 -63.75
CA ASP A 147 4.62 -135.57 -63.36
C ASP A 147 4.53 -134.05 -63.59
N ALA A 148 3.99 -133.58 -64.72
CA ALA A 148 3.85 -132.15 -65.01
C ALA A 148 2.82 -131.47 -64.11
N ILE A 149 1.72 -132.14 -63.74
CA ILE A 149 0.72 -131.61 -62.80
C ILE A 149 1.34 -131.52 -61.41
N THR A 150 2.06 -132.56 -60.97
CA THR A 150 2.78 -132.54 -59.67
C THR A 150 3.89 -131.50 -59.65
N THR A 151 4.65 -131.37 -60.74
CA THR A 151 5.76 -130.41 -60.88
C THR A 151 5.28 -128.97 -61.05
N ALA A 152 4.11 -128.76 -61.67
CA ALA A 152 3.41 -127.48 -61.67
C ALA A 152 2.86 -127.12 -60.27
N GLY A 153 3.09 -127.97 -59.26
CA GLY A 153 2.76 -127.75 -57.86
C GLY A 153 1.36 -128.18 -57.47
N PHE A 154 0.62 -128.86 -58.37
CA PHE A 154 -0.71 -129.35 -58.07
C PHE A 154 -0.62 -130.74 -57.45
N ASP A 155 -1.05 -130.87 -56.21
CA ASP A 155 -1.05 -132.14 -55.49
C ASP A 155 -2.14 -133.07 -56.06
N ILE A 156 -1.73 -134.11 -56.79
CA ILE A 156 -2.61 -135.15 -57.36
C ILE A 156 -2.72 -136.39 -56.48
N SER A 157 -2.17 -136.36 -55.26
CA SER A 157 -2.26 -137.45 -54.29
C SER A 157 -3.72 -137.83 -54.03
N GLY A 158 -4.16 -138.99 -54.54
CA GLY A 158 -5.50 -139.53 -54.32
C GLY A 158 -6.43 -139.54 -55.54
N VAL A 159 -6.02 -139.02 -56.70
CA VAL A 159 -6.73 -139.20 -57.97
C VAL A 159 -5.98 -140.24 -58.81
N ALA A 160 -6.65 -141.31 -59.22
CA ALA A 160 -6.00 -142.37 -60.00
C ALA A 160 -5.58 -141.86 -61.38
N SER A 161 -4.42 -142.30 -61.89
CA SER A 161 -3.83 -141.94 -63.20
C SER A 161 -4.79 -142.00 -64.40
N ARG A 162 -5.78 -142.91 -64.34
CA ARG A 162 -6.83 -143.04 -65.39
C ARG A 162 -8.19 -142.44 -65.02
N ASP A 163 -8.35 -141.91 -63.80
CA ASP A 163 -9.53 -141.15 -63.42
C ASP A 163 -9.45 -139.73 -63.97
N THR A 164 -9.60 -139.67 -65.28
CA THR A 164 -9.67 -138.43 -66.07
C THR A 164 -10.81 -137.53 -65.60
N ARG A 165 -11.81 -138.05 -64.89
CA ARG A 165 -12.92 -137.26 -64.35
C ARG A 165 -12.50 -136.52 -63.08
N GLY A 166 -11.77 -137.17 -62.18
CA GLY A 166 -11.20 -136.55 -60.98
C GLY A 166 -10.18 -135.45 -61.32
N LEU A 167 -9.25 -135.72 -62.25
CA LEU A 167 -8.25 -134.74 -62.71
C LEU A 167 -8.91 -133.55 -63.40
N ARG A 168 -9.94 -133.80 -64.20
CA ARG A 168 -10.72 -132.76 -64.86
C ARG A 168 -11.45 -131.87 -63.86
N ALA A 169 -12.08 -132.44 -62.83
CA ALA A 169 -12.79 -131.65 -61.82
C ALA A 169 -11.84 -130.73 -61.03
N MET A 170 -10.63 -131.19 -60.72
CA MET A 170 -9.62 -130.37 -60.04
C MET A 170 -9.08 -129.26 -60.96
N LEU A 171 -8.76 -129.58 -62.22
CA LEU A 171 -8.33 -128.59 -63.21
C LEU A 171 -9.44 -127.58 -63.54
N ASP A 172 -10.71 -128.00 -63.56
CA ASP A 172 -11.86 -127.12 -63.76
C ASP A 172 -12.05 -126.18 -62.55
N ALA A 173 -11.80 -126.64 -61.33
CA ALA A 173 -11.84 -125.79 -60.13
C ALA A 173 -10.72 -124.73 -60.15
N VAL A 174 -9.49 -125.12 -60.50
CA VAL A 174 -8.36 -124.19 -60.66
C VAL A 174 -8.59 -123.23 -61.84
N ALA A 175 -9.16 -123.71 -62.93
CA ALA A 175 -9.55 -122.87 -64.06
C ALA A 175 -10.62 -121.85 -63.66
N ALA A 176 -11.62 -122.25 -62.85
CA ALA A 176 -12.63 -121.33 -62.32
C ALA A 176 -12.02 -120.27 -61.40
N GLU A 177 -11.06 -120.64 -60.54
CA GLU A 177 -10.33 -119.68 -59.71
C GLU A 177 -9.46 -118.72 -60.55
N ALA A 178 -8.78 -119.23 -61.58
CA ALA A 178 -8.02 -118.42 -62.51
C ALA A 178 -8.92 -117.44 -63.29
N VAL A 179 -10.13 -117.86 -63.66
CA VAL A 179 -11.15 -116.99 -64.28
C VAL A 179 -11.63 -115.92 -63.28
N ALA A 180 -11.85 -116.25 -62.01
CA ALA A 180 -12.23 -115.28 -60.99
C ALA A 180 -11.12 -114.25 -60.74
N ARG A 181 -9.86 -114.68 -60.64
CA ARG A 181 -8.70 -113.79 -60.51
C ARG A 181 -8.49 -112.92 -61.75
N ARG A 182 -8.69 -113.48 -62.95
CA ARG A 182 -8.70 -112.73 -64.21
C ARG A 182 -9.78 -111.66 -64.22
N ALA A 183 -10.99 -111.94 -63.70
CA ALA A 183 -12.06 -110.94 -63.62
C ALA A 183 -11.71 -109.78 -62.66
N ILE A 184 -11.04 -110.06 -61.55
CA ILE A 184 -10.54 -109.03 -60.62
C ILE A 184 -9.44 -108.20 -61.29
N LEU A 185 -8.50 -108.84 -61.98
CA LEU A 185 -7.45 -108.16 -62.74
C LEU A 185 -8.03 -107.33 -63.89
N SER A 186 -9.06 -107.81 -64.58
CA SER A 186 -9.76 -107.03 -65.60
C SER A 186 -10.40 -105.77 -65.02
N ARG A 187 -11.04 -105.84 -63.83
CA ARG A 187 -11.53 -104.63 -63.14
C ARG A 187 -10.42 -103.69 -62.71
N ALA A 188 -9.28 -104.23 -62.26
CA ALA A 188 -8.12 -103.41 -61.92
C ALA A 188 -7.52 -102.73 -63.16
N ILE A 189 -7.51 -103.40 -64.31
CA ILE A 189 -7.10 -102.83 -65.60
C ILE A 189 -8.08 -101.73 -66.06
N GLU A 190 -9.38 -101.92 -65.88
CA GLU A 190 -10.39 -100.88 -66.11
C GLU A 190 -10.14 -99.65 -65.21
N GLN A 191 -9.82 -99.86 -63.94
CA GLN A 191 -9.46 -98.79 -63.01
C GLN A 191 -8.15 -98.08 -63.41
N VAL A 192 -7.15 -98.80 -63.95
CA VAL A 192 -5.96 -98.19 -64.54
C VAL A 192 -6.30 -97.37 -65.78
N GLY A 193 -7.25 -97.82 -66.61
CA GLY A 193 -7.81 -97.04 -67.71
C GLY A 193 -8.45 -95.73 -67.22
N THR A 194 -9.16 -95.75 -66.09
CA THR A 194 -9.70 -94.52 -65.47
C THR A 194 -8.62 -93.61 -64.90
N LEU A 195 -7.47 -94.13 -64.49
CA LEU A 195 -6.33 -93.31 -64.07
C LEU A 195 -5.62 -92.66 -65.26
N ASP A 196 -5.55 -93.33 -66.41
CA ASP A 196 -5.02 -92.71 -67.63
C ASP A 196 -5.98 -91.66 -68.19
N THR A 197 -7.30 -91.81 -68.06
CA THR A 197 -8.24 -90.72 -68.39
C THR A 197 -8.12 -89.54 -67.41
N LEU A 198 -7.98 -89.80 -66.10
CA LEU A 198 -7.72 -88.74 -65.11
C LEU A 198 -6.35 -88.06 -65.34
N ARG A 199 -5.32 -88.80 -65.74
CA ARG A 199 -4.02 -88.24 -66.14
C ARG A 199 -4.14 -87.39 -67.40
N GLY A 200 -4.92 -87.85 -68.38
CA GLY A 200 -5.27 -87.08 -69.58
C GLY A 200 -6.06 -85.80 -69.27
N GLN A 201 -6.81 -85.77 -68.17
CA GLN A 201 -7.52 -84.58 -67.68
C GLN A 201 -6.64 -83.65 -66.82
N LEU A 202 -5.55 -84.16 -66.27
CA LEU A 202 -4.67 -83.42 -65.37
C LEU A 202 -3.81 -82.39 -66.12
N GLU A 203 -3.32 -82.73 -67.30
CA GLU A 203 -2.56 -81.80 -68.15
C GLU A 203 -3.38 -80.59 -68.64
N PRO A 204 -4.63 -80.71 -69.14
CA PRO A 204 -5.44 -79.54 -69.48
C PRO A 204 -5.85 -78.73 -68.25
N MET A 205 -6.00 -79.33 -67.06
CA MET A 205 -6.23 -78.57 -65.83
C MET A 205 -4.97 -77.85 -65.34
N ARG A 206 -3.78 -78.44 -65.48
CA ARG A 206 -2.50 -77.76 -65.23
C ARG A 206 -2.31 -76.59 -66.19
N ALA A 207 -2.58 -76.79 -67.48
CA ALA A 207 -2.53 -75.71 -68.46
C ALA A 207 -3.49 -74.57 -68.11
N LYS A 208 -4.74 -74.88 -67.72
CA LYS A 208 -5.70 -73.87 -67.24
C LYS A 208 -5.24 -73.17 -65.96
N LEU A 209 -4.57 -73.87 -65.05
CA LEU A 209 -4.07 -73.28 -63.81
C LEU A 209 -2.90 -72.33 -64.07
N ILE A 210 -1.97 -72.71 -64.96
CA ILE A 210 -0.88 -71.83 -65.42
C ILE A 210 -1.44 -70.61 -66.15
N GLU A 211 -2.43 -70.80 -67.03
CA GLU A 211 -3.12 -69.70 -67.72
C GLU A 211 -3.79 -68.75 -66.72
N ARG A 212 -4.49 -69.27 -65.72
CA ARG A 212 -5.13 -68.47 -64.67
C ARG A 212 -4.12 -67.76 -63.76
N GLN A 213 -2.99 -68.39 -63.45
CA GLN A 213 -1.89 -67.73 -62.73
C GLN A 213 -1.28 -66.59 -63.55
N ALA A 214 -1.08 -66.78 -64.85
CA ALA A 214 -0.61 -65.71 -65.73
C ALA A 214 -1.61 -64.56 -65.82
N GLN A 215 -2.92 -64.86 -65.92
CA GLN A 215 -3.99 -63.86 -65.89
C GLN A 215 -4.04 -63.10 -64.56
N LEU A 216 -3.85 -63.79 -63.43
CA LEU A 216 -3.80 -63.15 -62.11
C LEU A 216 -2.58 -62.24 -61.99
N GLN A 217 -1.39 -62.69 -62.39
CA GLN A 217 -0.17 -61.87 -62.40
C GLN A 217 -0.33 -60.63 -63.29
N GLN A 218 -0.97 -60.79 -64.45
CA GLN A 218 -1.27 -59.66 -65.33
C GLN A 218 -2.28 -58.69 -64.69
N ALA A 219 -3.31 -59.19 -64.02
CA ALA A 219 -4.29 -58.37 -63.32
C ALA A 219 -3.67 -57.64 -62.12
N GLU A 220 -2.81 -58.29 -61.33
CA GLU A 220 -2.07 -57.69 -60.24
C GLU A 220 -1.08 -56.61 -60.73
N ALA A 221 -0.40 -56.86 -61.85
CA ALA A 221 0.47 -55.87 -62.48
C ALA A 221 -0.34 -54.65 -62.94
N HIS A 222 -1.53 -54.87 -63.52
CA HIS A 222 -2.41 -53.80 -63.96
C HIS A 222 -3.00 -53.02 -62.78
N GLU A 223 -3.42 -53.70 -61.71
CA GLU A 223 -3.89 -53.06 -60.47
C GLU A 223 -2.79 -52.20 -59.86
N ARG A 224 -1.55 -52.71 -59.79
CA ARG A 224 -0.40 -51.94 -59.30
C ARG A 224 -0.19 -50.69 -60.15
N GLU A 225 -0.18 -50.81 -61.48
CA GLU A 225 -0.02 -49.67 -62.38
C GLU A 225 -1.13 -48.62 -62.20
N GLU A 226 -2.40 -49.05 -62.10
CA GLU A 226 -3.52 -48.13 -61.87
C GLU A 226 -3.50 -47.52 -60.46
N SER A 227 -3.05 -48.27 -59.45
CA SER A 227 -2.86 -47.74 -58.09
C SER A 227 -1.75 -46.68 -58.04
N GLU A 228 -0.65 -46.88 -58.76
CA GLU A 228 0.44 -45.92 -58.90
C GLU A 228 -0.02 -44.67 -59.66
N ARG A 229 -0.80 -44.84 -60.74
CA ARG A 229 -1.42 -43.73 -61.47
C ARG A 229 -2.37 -42.94 -60.57
N LEU A 230 -3.20 -43.60 -59.77
CA LEU A 230 -4.12 -42.95 -58.84
C LEU A 230 -3.38 -42.23 -57.70
N ALA A 231 -2.29 -42.81 -57.20
CA ALA A 231 -1.40 -42.17 -56.24
C ALA A 231 -0.72 -40.92 -56.83
N ALA A 232 -0.27 -40.98 -58.10
CA ALA A 232 0.32 -39.85 -58.78
C ALA A 232 -0.71 -38.72 -59.02
N LEU A 233 -1.91 -39.05 -59.47
CA LEU A 233 -3.00 -38.10 -59.69
C LEU A 233 -3.48 -37.48 -58.38
N SER A 234 -3.60 -38.25 -57.30
CA SER A 234 -4.00 -37.72 -55.98
C SER A 234 -2.93 -36.78 -55.41
N SER A 235 -1.64 -37.10 -55.60
CA SER A 235 -0.52 -36.22 -55.24
C SER A 235 -0.51 -34.92 -56.05
N GLN A 236 -0.79 -34.97 -57.36
CA GLN A 236 -0.93 -33.78 -58.19
C GLN A 236 -2.12 -32.92 -57.78
N LEU A 237 -3.26 -33.53 -57.48
CA LEU A 237 -4.46 -32.83 -57.01
C LEU A 237 -4.22 -32.16 -55.66
N ALA A 238 -3.52 -32.82 -54.74
CA ALA A 238 -3.12 -32.23 -53.47
C ALA A 238 -2.21 -31.01 -53.68
N LYS A 239 -1.20 -31.12 -54.54
CA LYS A 239 -0.31 -29.99 -54.89
C LYS A 239 -1.09 -28.81 -55.47
N LEU A 240 -1.99 -29.06 -56.41
CA LEU A 240 -2.82 -28.01 -57.02
C LEU A 240 -3.74 -27.35 -55.99
N LYS A 241 -4.34 -28.10 -55.05
CA LYS A 241 -5.13 -27.53 -53.96
C LYS A 241 -4.32 -26.61 -53.06
N THR A 242 -3.11 -27.00 -52.68
CA THR A 242 -2.21 -26.11 -51.91
C THR A 242 -1.82 -24.86 -52.69
N GLN A 243 -1.58 -24.97 -53.99
CA GLN A 243 -1.29 -23.82 -54.84
C GLN A 243 -2.50 -22.88 -54.94
N GLU A 244 -3.69 -23.43 -55.13
CA GLU A 244 -4.94 -22.67 -55.15
C GLU A 244 -5.17 -21.94 -53.82
N GLN A 245 -4.99 -22.61 -52.69
CA GLN A 245 -5.09 -21.98 -51.36
C GLN A 245 -4.07 -20.86 -51.19
N GLY A 246 -2.82 -21.08 -51.62
CA GLY A 246 -1.78 -20.05 -51.59
C GLY A 246 -2.13 -18.83 -52.45
N LEU A 247 -2.69 -19.05 -53.64
CA LEU A 247 -3.14 -17.96 -54.53
C LEU A 247 -4.37 -17.23 -53.98
N ARG A 248 -5.32 -17.94 -53.36
CA ARG A 248 -6.48 -17.34 -52.68
C ARG A 248 -6.05 -16.45 -51.52
N LEU A 249 -5.19 -16.95 -50.63
CA LEU A 249 -4.64 -16.15 -49.53
C LEU A 249 -3.91 -14.91 -50.04
N ARG A 250 -3.14 -15.04 -51.11
CA ARG A 250 -2.41 -13.92 -51.73
C ARG A 250 -3.34 -12.90 -52.34
N ARG A 251 -4.40 -13.34 -53.04
CA ARG A 251 -5.46 -12.46 -53.56
C ARG A 251 -6.15 -11.72 -52.43
N ASP A 252 -6.58 -12.43 -51.38
CA ASP A 252 -7.32 -11.85 -50.25
C ASP A 252 -6.45 -10.85 -49.48
N TRP A 253 -5.14 -11.11 -49.35
CA TRP A 253 -4.16 -10.16 -48.82
C TRP A 253 -4.04 -8.90 -49.68
N PHE A 254 -3.96 -9.02 -51.02
CA PHE A 254 -3.93 -7.86 -51.91
C PHE A 254 -5.24 -7.06 -51.87
N THR A 255 -6.39 -7.73 -51.75
CA THR A 255 -7.70 -7.06 -51.60
C THR A 255 -7.78 -6.28 -50.28
N TRP A 256 -7.27 -6.84 -49.17
CA TRP A 256 -7.15 -6.13 -47.90
C TRP A 256 -6.18 -4.95 -47.99
N ALA A 257 -5.00 -5.14 -48.58
CA ALA A 257 -3.99 -4.09 -48.69
C ALA A 257 -4.46 -2.90 -49.55
N VAL A 258 -5.24 -3.15 -50.62
CA VAL A 258 -5.79 -2.08 -51.47
C VAL A 258 -6.93 -1.32 -50.79
N SER A 259 -7.72 -1.97 -49.94
CA SER A 259 -8.87 -1.34 -49.26
C SER A 259 -8.49 -0.58 -48.00
N VAL A 260 -7.52 -1.07 -47.22
CA VAL A 260 -7.25 -0.55 -45.85
C VAL A 260 -6.04 0.40 -45.79
N LYS A 261 -5.09 0.30 -46.74
CA LYS A 261 -3.89 1.14 -46.76
C LYS A 261 -4.15 2.66 -46.82
N PRO A 262 -5.05 3.18 -47.68
CA PRO A 262 -5.28 4.63 -47.74
C PRO A 262 -5.88 5.20 -46.45
N GLU A 263 -6.75 4.43 -45.76
CA GLU A 263 -7.31 4.83 -44.46
C GLU A 263 -6.24 4.84 -43.36
N TYR A 264 -5.34 3.86 -43.37
CA TYR A 264 -4.21 3.80 -42.44
C TYR A 264 -3.22 4.96 -42.64
N ASP A 265 -2.87 5.28 -43.89
CA ASP A 265 -1.96 6.38 -44.22
C ASP A 265 -2.61 7.74 -43.84
N GLN A 266 -3.93 7.89 -44.05
CA GLN A 266 -4.70 9.07 -43.63
C GLN A 266 -4.73 9.24 -42.10
N LEU A 267 -5.07 8.19 -41.35
CA LEU A 267 -5.09 8.22 -39.88
C LEU A 267 -3.70 8.50 -39.29
N THR A 268 -2.65 7.95 -39.91
CA THR A 268 -1.26 8.20 -39.49
C THR A 268 -0.88 9.67 -39.69
N SER A 269 -1.28 10.28 -40.81
CA SER A 269 -1.04 11.71 -41.07
C SER A 269 -1.80 12.62 -40.10
N GLN A 270 -3.04 12.26 -39.73
CA GLN A 270 -3.84 13.00 -38.74
C GLN A 270 -3.27 12.90 -37.33
N LEU A 271 -2.75 11.73 -36.95
CA LEU A 271 -2.05 11.55 -35.67
C LEU A 271 -0.79 12.41 -35.58
N GLN A 272 -0.02 12.53 -36.67
CA GLN A 272 1.17 13.37 -36.73
C GLN A 272 0.83 14.87 -36.66
N SER A 273 -0.24 15.32 -37.33
CA SER A 273 -0.68 16.72 -37.25
C SER A 273 -1.18 17.08 -35.85
N LEU A 274 -2.01 16.22 -35.23
CA LEU A 274 -2.50 16.41 -33.87
C LEU A 274 -1.37 16.40 -32.83
N ALA A 275 -0.36 15.55 -33.01
CA ALA A 275 0.82 15.53 -32.14
C ALA A 275 1.65 16.83 -32.25
N ALA A 276 1.78 17.38 -33.47
CA ALA A 276 2.45 18.66 -33.68
C ALA A 276 1.66 19.83 -33.05
N GLU A 277 0.33 19.84 -33.20
CA GLU A 277 -0.55 20.83 -32.57
C GLU A 277 -0.48 20.78 -31.04
N LEU A 278 -0.53 19.58 -30.44
CA LEU A 278 -0.36 19.40 -29.00
C LEU A 278 0.99 19.92 -28.51
N THR A 279 2.07 19.65 -29.25
CA THR A 279 3.41 20.14 -28.92
C THR A 279 3.49 21.67 -28.98
N ALA A 280 2.87 22.27 -29.99
CA ALA A 280 2.78 23.73 -30.13
C ALA A 280 1.96 24.36 -28.99
N LEU A 281 0.82 23.76 -28.61
CA LEU A 281 0.00 24.22 -27.48
C LEU A 281 0.74 24.10 -26.15
N PHE A 282 1.48 23.02 -25.92
CA PHE A 282 2.34 22.87 -24.73
C PHE A 282 3.43 23.94 -24.69
N SER A 283 4.03 24.29 -25.84
CA SER A 283 5.02 25.37 -25.92
C SER A 283 4.40 26.72 -25.57
N HIS A 284 3.18 27.00 -26.05
CA HIS A 284 2.43 28.22 -25.73
C HIS A 284 2.08 28.28 -24.23
N LEU A 285 1.60 27.18 -23.65
CA LEU A 285 1.30 27.09 -22.22
C LEU A 285 2.55 27.37 -21.37
N ASN A 286 3.69 26.81 -21.74
CA ASN A 286 4.96 27.07 -21.05
C ASN A 286 5.45 28.52 -21.23
N GLN A 287 5.24 29.13 -22.41
CA GLN A 287 5.54 30.54 -22.65
C GLN A 287 4.68 31.47 -21.78
N HIS A 288 3.42 31.13 -21.50
CA HIS A 288 2.54 31.92 -20.62
C HIS A 288 2.78 31.67 -19.12
N ARG A 289 3.30 30.50 -18.74
CA ARG A 289 3.58 30.15 -17.34
C ARG A 289 4.69 31.00 -16.72
N MET A 290 5.78 31.23 -17.46
CA MET A 290 6.92 32.03 -16.99
C MET A 290 6.56 33.49 -16.61
N PRO A 291 5.82 34.27 -17.44
CA PRO A 291 5.40 35.61 -17.06
C PRO A 291 4.36 35.61 -15.93
N LEU A 292 3.49 34.59 -15.83
CA LEU A 292 2.55 34.47 -14.72
C LEU A 292 3.28 34.25 -13.39
N GLU A 293 4.28 33.36 -13.35
CA GLU A 293 5.10 33.13 -12.16
C GLU A 293 5.89 34.39 -11.76
N LYS A 294 6.44 35.13 -12.74
CA LYS A 294 7.09 36.43 -12.50
C LYS A 294 6.12 37.48 -11.95
N ALA A 295 4.90 37.57 -12.50
CA ALA A 295 3.87 38.50 -12.04
C ALA A 295 3.42 38.17 -10.61
N GLN A 296 3.27 36.89 -10.27
CA GLN A 296 2.94 36.45 -8.91
C GLN A 296 4.07 36.75 -7.92
N ALA A 297 5.34 36.58 -8.32
CA ALA A 297 6.48 36.97 -7.49
C ALA A 297 6.50 38.49 -7.23
N ALA A 298 6.32 39.29 -8.27
CA ALA A 298 6.22 40.75 -8.16
C ALA A 298 5.03 41.19 -7.30
N GLN A 299 3.89 40.50 -7.39
CA GLN A 299 2.72 40.76 -6.55
C GLN A 299 3.01 40.49 -5.06
N ARG A 300 3.70 39.38 -4.73
CA ARG A 300 4.10 39.07 -3.35
C ARG A 300 5.10 40.08 -2.80
N GLU A 301 6.06 40.49 -3.62
CA GLU A 301 7.03 41.53 -3.25
C GLU A 301 6.36 42.89 -3.02
N ALA A 302 5.42 43.28 -3.90
CA ALA A 302 4.62 44.48 -3.74
C ALA A 302 3.76 44.42 -2.47
N ALA A 303 3.10 43.29 -2.18
CA ALA A 303 2.33 43.11 -0.95
C ALA A 303 3.21 43.22 0.31
N ALA A 304 4.40 42.62 0.29
CA ALA A 304 5.37 42.74 1.39
C ALA A 304 5.92 44.17 1.53
N SER A 305 6.06 44.91 0.43
CA SER A 305 6.43 46.33 0.43
C SER A 305 5.32 47.19 1.06
N VAL A 306 4.07 46.96 0.68
CA VAL A 306 2.90 47.65 1.27
C VAL A 306 2.76 47.35 2.75
N GLN A 307 2.93 46.10 3.19
CA GLN A 307 2.92 45.75 4.62
C GLN A 307 4.03 46.45 5.40
N ARG A 308 5.24 46.54 4.84
CA ARG A 308 6.35 47.29 5.46
C ARG A 308 6.04 48.78 5.54
N ALA A 309 5.45 49.36 4.50
CA ALA A 309 5.04 50.76 4.48
C ALA A 309 3.93 51.06 5.49
N ASP A 310 2.93 50.17 5.63
CA ASP A 310 1.86 50.30 6.62
C ASP A 310 2.39 50.20 8.05
N ALA A 311 3.29 49.23 8.32
CA ALA A 311 3.95 49.12 9.62
C ALA A 311 4.81 50.36 9.94
N ALA A 312 5.52 50.90 8.96
CA ALA A 312 6.30 52.13 9.11
C ALA A 312 5.39 53.35 9.37
N SER A 313 4.24 53.43 8.68
CA SER A 313 3.24 54.49 8.87
C SER A 313 2.62 54.44 10.27
N LYS A 314 2.26 53.24 10.77
CA LYS A 314 1.77 53.03 12.13
C LYS A 314 2.81 53.40 13.18
N ALA A 315 4.06 52.97 13.01
CA ALA A 315 5.14 53.35 13.90
C ALA A 315 5.39 54.88 13.88
N ALA A 316 5.24 55.53 12.73
CA ALA A 316 5.35 56.98 12.61
C ALA A 316 4.16 57.72 13.26
N SER A 317 2.94 57.20 13.15
CA SER A 317 1.76 57.80 13.77
C SER A 317 1.80 57.67 15.30
N GLU A 318 2.22 56.51 15.83
CA GLU A 318 2.45 56.31 17.27
C GLU A 318 3.53 57.26 17.80
N LYS A 319 4.64 57.43 17.07
CA LYS A 319 5.67 58.42 17.42
C LYS A 319 5.08 59.83 17.43
N ARG A 320 4.28 60.20 16.43
CA ARG A 320 3.63 61.52 16.35
C ARG A 320 2.71 61.78 17.54
N VAL A 321 1.92 60.79 17.96
CA VAL A 321 1.05 60.90 19.15
C VAL A 321 1.90 61.15 20.40
N ARG A 322 2.96 60.38 20.61
CA ARG A 322 3.89 60.60 21.75
C ARG A 322 4.54 61.99 21.72
N PHE A 323 4.95 62.46 20.55
CA PHE A 323 5.47 63.83 20.40
C PHE A 323 4.42 64.89 20.73
N GLN A 324 3.16 64.66 20.35
CA GLN A 324 2.06 65.57 20.66
C GLN A 324 1.76 65.60 22.17
N GLU A 325 1.75 64.45 22.84
CA GLU A 325 1.60 64.37 24.31
C GLU A 325 2.72 65.11 25.04
N VAL A 326 3.98 64.93 24.59
CA VAL A 326 5.14 65.64 25.14
C VAL A 326 5.04 67.15 24.88
N LYS A 327 4.56 67.55 23.70
CA LYS A 327 4.31 68.96 23.36
C LYS A 327 3.27 69.58 24.29
N ASP A 328 2.14 68.90 24.49
CA ASP A 328 1.05 69.41 25.33
C ASP A 328 1.48 69.48 26.81
N ALA A 329 2.23 68.49 27.29
CA ALA A 329 2.83 68.50 28.62
C ALA A 329 3.87 69.62 28.79
N ALA A 330 4.67 69.91 27.75
CA ALA A 330 5.64 71.00 27.78
C ALA A 330 4.95 72.38 27.80
N VAL A 331 3.85 72.57 27.06
CA VAL A 331 3.04 73.80 27.11
C VAL A 331 2.40 73.99 28.48
N ALA A 332 1.83 72.94 29.06
CA ALA A 332 1.28 72.99 30.42
C ALA A 332 2.35 73.34 31.45
N TRP A 333 3.57 72.78 31.32
CA TRP A 333 4.69 73.13 32.19
C TRP A 333 5.19 74.56 31.99
N GLU A 334 5.22 75.07 30.75
CA GLU A 334 5.59 76.46 30.49
C GLU A 334 4.67 77.45 31.20
N GLN A 335 3.38 77.13 31.31
CA GLN A 335 2.39 77.91 32.06
C GLN A 335 2.55 77.75 33.58
N ALA A 336 2.95 76.58 34.08
CA ALA A 336 3.10 76.29 35.51
C ALA A 336 4.46 76.69 36.11
N ALA A 337 5.51 76.81 35.28
CA ALA A 337 6.87 77.09 35.72
C ALA A 337 7.03 78.44 36.46
N PRO A 338 6.38 79.55 36.06
CA PRO A 338 6.40 80.80 36.83
C PRO A 338 5.82 80.61 38.23
N THR A 339 4.72 79.86 38.37
CA THR A 339 4.09 79.57 39.66
C THR A 339 5.03 78.80 40.58
N LEU A 340 5.87 77.89 40.06
CA LEU A 340 6.88 77.21 40.88
C LEU A 340 7.88 78.22 41.50
N VAL A 341 8.34 79.19 40.72
CA VAL A 341 9.27 80.23 41.20
C VAL A 341 8.60 81.16 42.21
N GLU A 342 7.33 81.52 41.97
CA GLU A 342 6.52 82.30 42.91
C GLU A 342 6.32 81.56 44.23
N LEU A 343 6.01 80.26 44.19
CA LEU A 343 5.85 79.43 45.40
C LEU A 343 7.17 79.31 46.17
N GLN A 344 8.31 79.12 45.50
CA GLN A 344 9.63 79.11 46.16
C GLN A 344 9.94 80.46 46.83
N THR A 345 9.59 81.56 46.17
CA THR A 345 9.75 82.91 46.74
C THR A 345 8.83 83.13 47.93
N ALA A 346 7.58 82.68 47.84
CA ALA A 346 6.61 82.74 48.92
C ALA A 346 7.03 81.89 50.12
N GLU A 347 7.58 80.68 49.92
CA GLU A 347 8.13 79.86 51.00
C GLU A 347 9.22 80.60 51.78
N LEU A 348 10.16 81.26 51.07
CA LEU A 348 11.21 82.06 51.71
C LEU A 348 10.65 83.24 52.51
N GLN A 349 9.65 83.93 51.98
CA GLN A 349 9.00 85.06 52.65
C GLN A 349 8.20 84.62 53.89
N ILE A 350 7.44 83.53 53.78
CA ILE A 350 6.68 82.95 54.90
C ILE A 350 7.64 82.45 55.98
N GLN A 351 8.75 81.79 55.59
CA GLN A 351 9.76 81.33 56.54
C GLN A 351 10.39 82.50 57.29
N ALA A 352 10.76 83.58 56.60
CA ALA A 352 11.26 84.79 57.24
C ALA A 352 10.24 85.43 58.20
N SER A 353 8.95 85.44 57.83
CA SER A 353 7.86 85.91 58.70
C SER A 353 7.73 85.05 59.97
N ILE A 354 7.81 83.73 59.85
CA ILE A 354 7.80 82.80 60.99
C ILE A 354 8.98 83.06 61.93
N ASP A 355 10.18 83.24 61.38
CA ASP A 355 11.39 83.47 62.18
C ASP A 355 11.33 84.82 62.91
N GLU A 356 10.78 85.87 62.28
CA GLU A 356 10.51 87.15 62.93
C GLU A 356 9.43 87.03 64.03
N LEU A 357 8.34 86.29 63.79
CA LEU A 357 7.32 86.03 64.82
C LEU A 357 7.90 85.25 66.02
N ARG A 358 8.79 84.27 65.78
CA ARG A 358 9.49 83.54 66.86
C ARG A 358 10.36 84.46 67.70
N ARG A 359 11.07 85.39 67.05
CA ARG A 359 11.88 86.42 67.71
C ARG A 359 10.99 87.29 68.61
N GLN A 360 9.88 87.80 68.09
CA GLN A 360 8.92 88.61 68.86
C GLN A 360 8.30 87.83 70.02
N VAL A 361 7.88 86.57 69.82
CA VAL A 361 7.37 85.73 70.91
C VAL A 361 8.40 85.58 72.03
N SER A 362 9.69 85.39 71.68
CA SER A 362 10.77 85.28 72.67
C SER A 362 10.97 86.60 73.44
N GLU A 363 10.89 87.74 72.77
CA GLU A 363 10.95 89.06 73.42
C GLU A 363 9.79 89.27 74.40
N PHE A 364 8.57 88.93 73.97
CA PHE A 364 7.39 89.02 74.84
C PHE A 364 7.46 88.05 76.02
N GLN A 365 8.03 86.85 75.86
CA GLN A 365 8.26 85.92 76.97
C GLN A 365 9.24 86.49 78.01
N LEU A 366 10.32 87.13 77.56
CA LEU A 366 11.27 87.80 78.45
C LEU A 366 10.61 88.98 79.18
N ALA A 367 9.80 89.78 78.48
CA ALA A 367 9.06 90.90 79.06
C ALA A 367 7.98 90.43 80.05
N GLU A 368 7.26 89.35 79.74
CA GLU A 368 6.29 88.68 80.62
C GLU A 368 7.00 88.26 81.91
N HIS A 369 8.13 87.56 81.81
CA HIS A 369 8.89 87.10 82.97
C HIS A 369 9.41 88.26 83.84
N ALA A 370 9.94 89.32 83.21
CA ALA A 370 10.35 90.52 83.94
C ALA A 370 9.17 91.20 84.66
N GLN A 371 8.01 91.24 84.03
CA GLN A 371 6.79 91.81 84.61
C GLN A 371 6.20 90.94 85.73
N GLU A 372 6.27 89.60 85.62
CA GLU A 372 5.92 88.67 86.69
C GLU A 372 6.74 88.93 87.96
N LEU A 373 8.04 89.17 87.82
CA LEU A 373 8.91 89.51 88.95
C LEU A 373 8.50 90.83 89.62
N LEU A 374 8.06 91.83 88.84
CA LEU A 374 7.54 93.09 89.36
C LEU A 374 6.20 92.90 90.10
N VAL A 375 5.27 92.13 89.53
CA VAL A 375 4.01 91.76 90.18
C VAL A 375 4.29 91.03 91.50
N ALA A 376 5.18 90.04 91.50
CA ALA A 376 5.54 89.31 92.71
C ALA A 376 6.22 90.20 93.77
N LYS A 377 6.92 91.27 93.36
CA LYS A 377 7.49 92.27 94.26
C LYS A 377 6.39 93.17 94.86
N SER A 378 5.50 93.74 94.05
CA SER A 378 4.42 94.59 94.56
C SER A 378 3.42 93.84 95.43
N GLU A 379 3.15 92.57 95.13
CA GLU A 379 2.31 91.70 95.96
C GLU A 379 2.94 91.44 97.32
N ARG A 380 4.26 91.24 97.39
CA ARG A 380 4.99 91.14 98.66
C ARG A 380 4.95 92.44 99.45
N GLU A 381 5.25 93.58 98.82
CA GLU A 381 5.16 94.90 99.46
C GLU A 381 3.74 95.20 99.96
N LEU A 382 2.72 94.84 99.19
CA LEU A 382 1.33 94.97 99.58
C LEU A 382 0.97 94.05 100.76
N ALA A 383 1.45 92.81 100.77
CA ALA A 383 1.23 91.88 101.87
C ALA A 383 1.90 92.36 103.18
N GLU A 384 3.15 92.84 103.09
CA GLU A 384 3.86 93.46 104.21
C GLU A 384 3.17 94.72 104.73
N ALA A 385 2.70 95.59 103.82
CA ALA A 385 1.95 96.79 104.18
C ALA A 385 0.60 96.44 104.83
N ARG A 386 -0.12 95.44 104.33
CA ARG A 386 -1.36 94.94 104.94
C ARG A 386 -1.13 94.34 106.32
N SER A 387 -0.04 93.58 106.49
CA SER A 387 0.34 93.04 107.81
C SER A 387 0.70 94.15 108.78
N SER A 388 1.44 95.16 108.33
CA SER A 388 1.82 96.32 109.14
C SER A 388 0.61 97.19 109.50
N ASP A 389 -0.30 97.43 108.56
CA ASP A 389 -1.58 98.13 108.78
C ASP A 389 -2.48 97.37 109.76
N SER A 390 -2.56 96.04 109.64
CA SER A 390 -3.31 95.19 110.58
C SER A 390 -2.72 95.27 111.99
N ARG A 391 -1.38 95.19 112.12
CA ARG A 391 -0.67 95.34 113.40
C ARG A 391 -0.82 96.75 113.99
N LEU A 392 -0.80 97.79 113.16
CA LEU A 392 -1.02 99.17 113.58
C LEU A 392 -2.46 99.38 114.06
N LYS A 393 -3.46 98.80 113.38
CA LYS A 393 -4.86 98.77 113.84
C LYS A 393 -5.03 98.05 115.17
N GLU A 394 -4.32 96.95 115.38
CA GLU A 394 -4.29 96.22 116.66
C GLU A 394 -3.69 97.08 117.78
N LEU A 395 -2.47 97.61 117.60
CA LEU A 395 -1.81 98.51 118.57
C LEU A 395 -2.64 99.76 118.87
N ILE A 396 -3.31 100.34 117.87
CA ILE A 396 -4.19 101.50 118.09
C ILE A 396 -5.44 101.08 118.85
N SER A 397 -5.98 99.88 118.61
CA SER A 397 -7.11 99.35 119.39
C SER A 397 -6.72 99.10 120.84
N GLU A 398 -5.50 98.61 121.10
CA GLU A 398 -4.93 98.53 122.45
C GLU A 398 -4.77 99.93 123.08
N LEU A 399 -4.22 100.91 122.35
CA LEU A 399 -4.10 102.29 122.83
C LEU A 399 -5.45 102.91 123.18
N ARG A 400 -6.51 102.65 122.40
CA ARG A 400 -7.88 103.10 122.70
C ARG A 400 -8.36 102.60 124.07
N ASN A 401 -8.01 101.37 124.44
CA ASN A 401 -8.38 100.78 125.73
C ASN A 401 -7.59 101.39 126.91
N HIS A 402 -6.62 102.27 126.67
CA HIS A 402 -5.76 102.89 127.68
C HIS A 402 -5.88 104.43 127.72
N VAL A 403 -6.87 105.00 127.04
CA VAL A 403 -7.15 106.46 127.07
C VAL A 403 -8.02 106.80 128.28
N ASP A 404 -7.39 107.20 129.39
CA ASP A 404 -8.06 107.68 130.62
C ASP A 404 -8.02 109.21 130.75
N GLY A 405 -8.76 109.94 129.90
CA GLY A 405 -8.94 111.40 129.97
C GLY A 405 -8.76 112.15 128.64
N PRO A 406 -8.82 113.49 128.64
CA PRO A 406 -8.67 114.32 127.43
C PRO A 406 -7.20 114.57 127.02
N HIS A 407 -6.23 114.17 127.85
CA HIS A 407 -4.81 114.39 127.63
C HIS A 407 -4.16 113.25 126.83
N CYS A 408 -3.52 113.56 125.69
CA CYS A 408 -2.85 112.56 124.87
C CYS A 408 -1.43 112.27 125.36
N GLN A 409 -1.17 111.05 125.83
CA GLN A 409 0.15 110.66 126.33
C GLN A 409 1.25 110.56 125.25
N LEU A 410 0.89 110.51 123.97
CA LEU A 410 1.84 110.36 122.87
C LEU A 410 2.32 111.70 122.29
N CYS A 411 1.48 112.74 122.28
CA CYS A 411 1.85 114.06 121.77
C CYS A 411 1.84 115.17 122.84
N GLY A 412 1.42 114.87 124.07
CA GLY A 412 1.34 115.83 125.17
C GLY A 412 0.29 116.93 124.99
N HIS A 413 -0.57 116.82 123.98
CA HIS A 413 -1.63 117.80 123.70
C HIS A 413 -2.92 117.43 124.44
N ASP A 414 -3.58 118.43 125.03
CA ASP A 414 -4.91 118.28 125.62
C ASP A 414 -5.97 118.54 124.54
N HIS A 415 -6.75 117.50 124.22
CA HIS A 415 -7.78 117.57 123.19
C HIS A 415 -9.12 118.09 123.73
N GLY A 416 -9.19 118.50 124.99
CA GLY A 416 -10.36 119.10 125.64
C GLY A 416 -11.40 118.05 126.06
N LYS A 417 -11.76 117.12 125.18
CA LYS A 417 -12.65 115.98 125.47
C LYS A 417 -12.05 114.66 124.99
N THR A 418 -12.32 113.59 125.74
CA THR A 418 -11.91 112.22 125.36
C THR A 418 -12.45 111.81 123.99
N GLU A 419 -13.67 112.24 123.66
CA GLU A 419 -14.30 112.00 122.35
C GLU A 419 -13.52 112.63 121.19
N ASP A 420 -12.93 113.82 121.40
CA ASP A 420 -12.14 114.51 120.36
C ASP A 420 -10.77 113.85 120.14
N LEU A 421 -10.17 113.29 121.20
CA LEU A 421 -8.96 112.47 121.10
C LEU A 421 -9.24 111.15 120.35
N VAL A 422 -10.33 110.46 120.67
CA VAL A 422 -10.75 109.25 119.95
C VAL A 422 -11.06 109.57 118.48
N ALA A 423 -11.79 110.65 118.19
CA ALA A 423 -12.05 111.09 116.81
C ALA A 423 -10.78 111.50 116.04
N ALA A 424 -9.75 111.99 116.73
CA ALA A 424 -8.44 112.26 116.11
C ALA A 424 -7.65 110.98 115.81
N ILE A 425 -7.72 109.97 116.70
CA ILE A 425 -7.16 108.63 116.48
C ILE A 425 -7.87 107.93 115.32
N ASP A 426 -9.20 108.04 115.25
CA ASP A 426 -10.04 107.47 114.19
C ASP A 426 -9.72 108.07 112.82
N ARG A 427 -9.54 109.39 112.75
CA ARG A 427 -9.10 110.06 111.51
C ARG A 427 -7.73 109.55 111.04
N ARG A 428 -6.78 109.31 111.94
CA ARG A 428 -5.48 108.73 111.57
C ARG A 428 -5.59 107.27 111.12
N MET A 429 -6.54 106.50 111.65
CA MET A 429 -6.82 105.15 111.19
C MET A 429 -7.45 105.07 109.79
N GLN A 430 -8.15 106.13 109.36
CA GLN A 430 -8.76 106.17 108.03
C GLN A 430 -7.71 106.42 106.92
N HIS A 431 -6.52 106.93 107.27
CA HIS A 431 -5.41 107.17 106.33
C HIS A 431 -4.59 105.90 106.04
N GLY A 432 -5.27 104.85 105.56
CA GLY A 432 -4.64 103.67 104.95
C GLY A 432 -4.09 103.93 103.53
N ASP A 433 -3.68 105.17 103.24
CA ASP A 433 -3.36 105.66 101.90
C ASP A 433 -2.26 104.83 101.23
N ARG A 434 -1.33 104.27 102.02
CA ARG A 434 -0.26 103.41 101.52
C ARG A 434 -0.76 102.05 101.01
N VAL A 435 -1.72 101.43 101.69
CA VAL A 435 -2.29 100.12 101.27
C VAL A 435 -3.14 100.30 100.02
N ILE A 436 -3.87 101.40 99.90
CA ILE A 436 -4.66 101.74 98.71
C ILE A 436 -3.72 101.97 97.52
N GLN A 437 -2.69 102.80 97.66
CA GLN A 437 -1.68 103.05 96.62
C GLN A 437 -0.98 101.76 96.16
N LEU A 438 -0.60 100.88 97.09
CA LEU A 438 0.04 99.60 96.75
C LEU A 438 -0.95 98.62 96.09
N THR A 439 -2.23 98.66 96.45
CA THR A 439 -3.27 97.83 95.82
C THR A 439 -3.50 98.28 94.38
N GLU A 440 -3.57 99.58 94.14
CA GLU A 440 -3.67 100.15 92.79
C GLU A 440 -2.43 99.82 91.96
N ALA A 441 -1.22 100.01 92.52
CA ALA A 441 0.03 99.69 91.83
C ALA A 441 0.12 98.19 91.45
N ALA A 442 -0.24 97.29 92.36
CA ALA A 442 -0.29 95.85 92.08
C ALA A 442 -1.33 95.51 90.99
N ALA A 443 -2.52 96.16 91.02
CA ALA A 443 -3.54 95.99 90.00
C ALA A 443 -3.06 96.47 88.62
N THR A 444 -2.38 97.63 88.55
CA THR A 444 -1.78 98.14 87.30
C THR A 444 -0.73 97.15 86.77
N GLN A 445 0.15 96.63 87.63
CA GLN A 445 1.18 95.68 87.21
C GLN A 445 0.59 94.36 86.70
N ARG A 446 -0.48 93.84 87.33
CA ARG A 446 -1.20 92.65 86.84
C ARG A 446 -1.88 92.91 85.50
N ALA A 447 -2.47 94.10 85.31
CA ALA A 447 -3.08 94.47 84.03
C ALA A 447 -2.03 94.55 82.91
N THR A 448 -0.84 95.08 83.19
CA THR A 448 0.29 95.06 82.26
C THR A 448 0.71 93.63 81.92
N LEU A 449 0.83 92.74 82.92
CA LEU A 449 1.15 91.33 82.69
C LEU A 449 0.11 90.65 81.80
N GLN A 450 -1.18 90.82 82.10
CA GLN A 450 -2.27 90.26 81.28
C GLN A 450 -2.22 90.77 79.83
N THR A 451 -1.85 92.03 79.62
CA THR A 451 -1.68 92.61 78.28
C THR A 451 -0.52 91.93 77.54
N LEU A 452 0.63 91.73 78.19
CA LEU A 452 1.78 91.04 77.60
C LEU A 452 1.45 89.57 77.25
N VAL A 453 0.78 88.85 78.16
CA VAL A 453 0.30 87.48 77.92
C VAL A 453 -0.65 87.44 76.72
N GLY A 454 -1.60 88.38 76.63
CA GLY A 454 -2.53 88.50 75.51
C GLY A 454 -1.82 88.75 74.18
N GLN A 455 -0.82 89.64 74.16
CA GLN A 455 0.01 89.93 72.98
C GLN A 455 0.82 88.70 72.55
N ARG A 456 1.43 87.98 73.49
CA ARG A 456 2.15 86.72 73.19
C ARG A 456 1.24 85.66 72.59
N LEU A 457 0.05 85.45 73.15
CA LEU A 457 -0.92 84.49 72.63
C LEU A 457 -1.37 84.85 71.20
N ALA A 458 -1.61 86.14 70.92
CA ALA A 458 -1.95 86.61 69.58
C ALA A 458 -0.81 86.37 68.57
N LEU A 459 0.45 86.59 68.96
CA LEU A 459 1.62 86.29 68.13
C LEU A 459 1.78 84.78 67.88
N ALA A 460 1.58 83.96 68.92
CA ALA A 460 1.65 82.50 68.79
C ALA A 460 0.59 81.96 67.81
N GLU A 461 -0.61 82.54 67.80
CA GLU A 461 -1.66 82.16 66.85
C GLU A 461 -1.34 82.60 65.42
N ARG A 462 -0.81 83.82 65.23
CA ARG A 462 -0.31 84.26 63.91
C ARG A 462 0.81 83.35 63.39
N MET A 463 1.72 82.91 64.26
CA MET A 463 2.78 81.97 63.90
C MET A 463 2.20 80.63 63.42
N LYS A 464 1.16 80.10 64.07
CA LYS A 464 0.48 78.88 63.59
C LYS A 464 -0.17 79.08 62.22
N GLN A 465 -0.78 80.23 61.97
CA GLN A 465 -1.39 80.54 60.67
C GLN A 465 -0.34 80.60 59.55
N GLU A 466 0.81 81.24 59.81
CA GLU A 466 1.92 81.27 58.84
C GLU A 466 2.56 79.89 58.66
N GLN A 467 2.66 79.06 59.72
CA GLN A 467 3.11 77.67 59.60
C GLN A 467 2.16 76.84 58.72
N LEU A 468 0.84 77.03 58.86
CA LEU A 468 -0.15 76.37 58.02
C LEU A 468 0.00 76.83 56.55
N ARG A 469 0.16 78.13 56.31
CA ARG A 469 0.45 78.66 54.97
C ARG A 469 1.69 78.04 54.37
N LEU A 470 2.79 77.95 55.13
CA LEU A 470 4.04 77.31 54.68
C LEU A 470 3.79 75.87 54.22
N THR A 471 3.05 75.07 55.02
CA THR A 471 2.76 73.67 54.64
C THR A 471 1.91 73.58 53.37
N GLN A 472 0.94 74.48 53.18
CA GLN A 472 0.12 74.52 51.97
C GLN A 472 0.95 74.88 50.73
N THR A 473 1.81 75.90 50.84
CA THR A 473 2.74 76.30 49.76
C THR A 473 3.71 75.17 49.41
N GLN A 474 4.24 74.46 50.40
CA GLN A 474 5.12 73.30 50.20
C GLN A 474 4.43 72.14 49.48
N VAL A 475 3.17 71.86 49.82
CA VAL A 475 2.38 70.84 49.13
C VAL A 475 2.19 71.22 47.65
N GLN A 476 1.82 72.48 47.37
CA GLN A 476 1.67 72.97 46.00
C GLN A 476 3.00 72.90 45.22
N ARG A 477 4.11 73.31 45.83
CA ARG A 477 5.46 73.19 45.25
C ARG A 477 5.78 71.75 44.89
N SER A 478 5.58 70.80 45.82
CA SER A 478 5.86 69.38 45.59
C SER A 478 5.01 68.77 44.46
N GLN A 479 3.79 69.29 44.25
CA GLN A 479 2.92 68.87 43.15
C GLN A 479 3.48 69.36 41.81
N LEU A 480 3.92 70.61 41.73
CA LEU A 480 4.56 71.15 40.53
C LEU A 480 5.93 70.48 40.26
N GLU A 481 6.72 70.17 41.28
CA GLU A 481 7.97 69.43 41.13
C GLU A 481 7.74 68.01 40.58
N ARG A 482 6.66 67.33 41.00
CA ARG A 482 6.26 66.04 40.41
C ARG A 482 5.84 66.17 38.95
N GLN A 483 5.10 67.22 38.58
CA GLN A 483 4.75 67.48 37.19
C GLN A 483 6.00 67.73 36.33
N ARG A 484 6.97 68.48 36.86
CA ARG A 484 8.28 68.70 36.22
C ARG A 484 9.02 67.39 35.98
N ALA A 485 9.13 66.55 37.00
CA ALA A 485 9.81 65.25 36.90
C ALA A 485 9.11 64.33 35.88
N GLY A 486 7.76 64.37 35.82
CA GLY A 486 6.98 63.67 34.81
C GLY A 486 7.32 64.14 33.39
N LEU A 487 7.39 65.45 33.16
CA LEU A 487 7.81 66.00 31.88
C LEU A 487 9.25 65.61 31.51
N GLU A 488 10.19 65.68 32.45
CA GLU A 488 11.59 65.28 32.25
C GLU A 488 11.69 63.79 31.85
N ALA A 489 10.90 62.91 32.48
CA ALA A 489 10.82 61.51 32.11
C ALA A 489 10.21 61.31 30.69
N SER A 490 9.13 62.02 30.36
CA SER A 490 8.51 61.97 29.03
C SER A 490 9.44 62.47 27.93
N LEU A 491 10.26 63.50 28.21
CA LEU A 491 11.29 63.99 27.29
C LEU A 491 12.42 62.97 27.11
N SER A 492 12.85 62.31 28.20
CA SER A 492 13.87 61.26 28.16
C SER A 492 13.43 60.06 27.32
N LEU A 493 12.15 59.66 27.39
CA LEU A 493 11.57 58.60 26.55
C LEU A 493 11.60 58.93 25.04
N VAL A 494 11.65 60.21 24.70
CA VAL A 494 11.78 60.70 23.31
C VAL A 494 13.25 61.00 22.94
N GLY A 495 14.20 60.68 23.83
CA GLY A 495 15.63 60.87 23.61
C GLY A 495 16.13 62.30 23.87
N ILE A 496 15.30 63.14 24.49
CA ILE A 496 15.66 64.51 24.87
C ILE A 496 16.00 64.51 26.36
N SER A 497 17.29 64.60 26.69
CA SER A 497 17.73 64.76 28.07
C SER A 497 17.84 66.23 28.45
N LEU A 498 17.09 66.67 29.45
CA LEU A 498 17.25 67.97 30.09
C LEU A 498 18.34 67.87 31.17
N THR A 499 19.61 67.91 30.80
CA THR A 499 20.67 68.08 31.81
C THR A 499 20.59 69.50 32.37
N ALA A 500 20.49 69.61 33.70
CA ALA A 500 20.23 70.85 34.45
C ALA A 500 21.22 72.01 34.21
N THR A 501 22.32 71.80 33.48
CA THR A 501 23.38 72.78 33.20
C THR A 501 23.14 73.67 31.97
N HIS A 502 22.03 73.54 31.22
CA HIS A 502 21.80 74.29 29.97
C HIS A 502 20.45 75.04 29.89
N CYS A 503 19.92 75.51 31.02
CA CYS A 503 18.57 76.10 31.11
C CYS A 503 18.31 77.35 30.25
N SER A 504 19.33 78.16 29.89
CA SER A 504 19.13 79.33 29.02
C SER A 504 19.20 79.02 27.53
N LYS A 505 20.03 78.05 27.11
CA LYS A 505 20.16 77.63 25.70
C LYS A 505 19.07 76.62 25.29
N CYS A 506 18.62 75.76 26.20
CA CYS A 506 17.54 74.80 25.91
C CYS A 506 16.19 75.47 25.63
N ARG A 507 15.85 76.58 26.29
CA ARG A 507 14.61 77.34 26.00
C ARG A 507 14.58 77.87 24.57
N ALA A 508 15.72 78.35 24.07
CA ALA A 508 15.87 78.80 22.69
C ALA A 508 15.81 77.64 21.68
N SER A 509 16.40 76.48 22.01
CA SER A 509 16.37 75.28 21.17
C SER A 509 15.00 74.59 21.12
N LEU A 510 14.27 74.52 22.24
CA LEU A 510 12.90 74.00 22.30
C LEU A 510 11.92 74.94 21.56
N SER A 511 12.06 76.25 21.72
CA SER A 511 11.28 77.23 20.94
C SER A 511 11.56 77.14 19.44
N ARG A 512 12.82 76.86 19.03
CA ARG A 512 13.17 76.62 17.62
C ARG A 512 12.62 75.28 17.11
N PHE A 513 12.72 74.22 17.90
CA PHE A 513 12.22 72.88 17.54
C PHE A 513 10.69 72.86 17.42
N MET A 514 9.96 73.59 18.27
CA MET A 514 8.50 73.75 18.17
C MET A 514 8.04 74.69 17.06
N LYS A 515 8.93 75.52 16.48
CA LYS A 515 8.63 76.37 15.32
C LYS A 515 8.98 75.73 13.97
N MET A 516 9.77 74.64 13.97
CA MET A 516 10.23 73.95 12.75
C MET A 516 9.44 72.67 12.41
N ASN A 517 8.51 72.25 13.28
CA ASN A 517 7.52 71.18 13.04
C ASN A 517 6.11 71.76 13.23
#